data_AF-A0A139NRH1-F1
#
_entry.id   AF-A0A139NRH1-F1
#
_cell.length_a   1.000
_cell.length_b   1.000
_cell.length_c   1.000
_cell.angle_alpha   90.00
_cell.angle_beta   90.00
_cell.angle_gamma   90.00
#
_symmetry.space_group_name_H-M   'P 1'
#
loop_
_entity.id
_entity.type
_entity.pdbx_description
1 polymer ?
#
loop_
_entity_poly.entity_id
_entity_poly.type
_entity_poly.pdbx_seq_one_letter_code
_entity_poly.pdbx_strand_id
1 'polypeptide(L)'
;MKKQIRFILISVGILLSIVGGGIYTYNKITKPNLGPKTTQLYQHGFQLLEEQIGTYIKEHYAGIEKIEFSPIYVTGDDGYSMLNAEVVPIVYDSHGNKAIFGGSYKNFQHPAYGIIGSLRLDFDYDLKESIELKTDSGEFVSVVFGKPLPRQALRTFIDSIDENFQTLIEEGKLKGVEKSDLGSPSAEVIYNLELKKGVLLSDTE
;
A
#
# COMPACT_ATOMS: atom_id res chain seq x y z
N MET A 1 -45.04 -34.31 10.11
CA MET A 1 -44.67 -33.32 9.06
C MET A 1 -44.55 -31.88 9.57
N LYS A 2 -45.62 -31.20 10.04
CA LYS A 2 -45.54 -29.76 10.44
C LYS A 2 -44.47 -29.44 11.51
N LYS A 3 -44.26 -30.31 12.50
CA LYS A 3 -43.26 -30.12 13.58
C LYS A 3 -41.82 -30.26 13.07
N GLN A 4 -41.54 -31.22 12.19
CA GLN A 4 -40.23 -31.40 11.55
C GLN A 4 -39.88 -30.23 10.63
N ILE A 5 -40.84 -29.74 9.83
CA ILE A 5 -40.64 -28.56 8.98
C ILE A 5 -40.30 -27.32 9.83
N ARG A 6 -40.97 -27.13 10.98
CA ARG A 6 -40.64 -26.03 11.91
C ARG A 6 -39.22 -26.16 12.48
N PHE A 7 -38.78 -27.36 12.86
CA PHE A 7 -37.40 -27.56 13.34
C PHE A 7 -36.37 -27.26 12.26
N ILE A 8 -36.60 -27.72 11.02
CA ILE A 8 -35.71 -27.41 9.87
C ILE A 8 -35.61 -25.90 9.66
N LEU A 9 -36.74 -25.18 9.66
CA LEU A 9 -36.74 -23.73 9.48
C LEU A 9 -35.98 -22.99 10.59
N ILE A 10 -36.13 -23.42 11.85
CA ILE A 10 -35.38 -22.84 12.99
C ILE A 10 -33.89 -23.12 12.83
N SER A 11 -33.50 -24.36 12.50
CA SER A 11 -32.10 -24.72 12.29
C SER A 11 -31.45 -23.93 11.14
N VAL A 12 -32.17 -23.73 10.04
CA VAL A 12 -31.70 -22.90 8.91
C VAL A 12 -31.57 -21.44 9.34
N GLY A 13 -32.53 -20.89 10.09
CA GLY A 13 -32.44 -19.52 10.61
C GLY A 13 -31.24 -19.31 11.52
N ILE A 14 -30.95 -20.27 12.41
CA ILE A 14 -29.75 -20.24 13.26
C ILE A 14 -28.48 -20.29 12.41
N LEU A 15 -28.39 -21.20 11.44
CA LEU A 15 -27.23 -21.30 10.56
C LEU A 15 -26.97 -20.00 9.78
N LEU A 16 -28.03 -19.41 9.20
CA LEU A 16 -27.93 -18.14 8.48
C LEU A 16 -27.49 -16.99 9.40
N SER A 17 -27.97 -16.97 10.64
CA SER A 17 -27.56 -15.96 11.61
C SER A 17 -26.09 -16.06 12.00
N ILE A 18 -25.55 -17.28 12.17
CA ILE A 18 -24.14 -17.52 12.46
C ILE A 18 -23.27 -17.11 11.28
N VAL A 19 -23.65 -17.52 10.06
CA VAL A 19 -22.91 -17.17 8.84
C VAL A 19 -22.94 -15.66 8.59
N GLY A 20 -24.11 -15.05 8.67
CA GLY A 20 -24.27 -13.60 8.50
C GLY A 20 -23.52 -12.79 9.56
N GLY A 21 -23.61 -13.21 10.82
CA GLY A 21 -22.87 -12.62 11.93
C GLY A 21 -21.36 -12.72 11.75
N GLY A 22 -20.86 -13.89 11.32
CA GLY A 22 -19.44 -14.12 11.03
C GLY A 22 -18.92 -13.27 9.87
N ILE A 23 -19.69 -13.13 8.79
CA ILE A 23 -19.32 -12.27 7.66
C ILE A 23 -19.29 -10.79 8.09
N TYR A 24 -20.27 -10.36 8.89
CA TYR A 24 -20.33 -9.00 9.41
C TYR A 24 -19.13 -8.69 10.31
N THR A 25 -18.82 -9.56 11.27
CA THR A 25 -17.66 -9.36 12.17
C THR A 25 -16.35 -9.42 11.42
N TYR A 26 -16.19 -10.34 10.48
CA TYR A 26 -15.00 -10.42 9.63
C TYR A 26 -14.78 -9.10 8.87
N ASN A 27 -15.79 -8.62 8.14
CA ASN A 27 -15.68 -7.36 7.39
C ASN A 27 -15.39 -6.17 8.32
N LYS A 28 -16.01 -6.10 9.50
CA LYS A 28 -15.80 -5.03 10.46
C LYS A 28 -14.37 -5.00 11.02
N ILE A 29 -13.71 -6.15 11.12
CA ILE A 29 -12.37 -6.29 11.69
C ILE A 29 -11.29 -6.17 10.60
N THR A 30 -11.55 -6.60 9.36
CA THR A 30 -10.54 -6.63 8.30
C THR A 30 -10.62 -5.49 7.30
N LYS A 31 -11.79 -4.90 7.08
CA LYS A 31 -11.98 -3.82 6.11
C LYS A 31 -12.05 -2.46 6.79
N PRO A 32 -11.38 -1.44 6.25
CA PRO A 32 -11.50 -0.09 6.77
C PRO A 32 -12.93 0.44 6.64
N ASN A 33 -13.38 1.19 7.64
CA ASN A 33 -14.70 1.83 7.65
C ASN A 33 -14.70 3.15 6.85
N LEU A 34 -14.40 3.05 5.55
CA LEU A 34 -14.41 4.20 4.63
C LEU A 34 -15.65 4.17 3.75
N GLY A 35 -16.23 5.35 3.48
CA GLY A 35 -17.30 5.48 2.50
C GLY A 35 -16.82 5.17 1.07
N PRO A 36 -17.70 4.86 0.11
CA PRO A 36 -17.30 4.50 -1.25
C PRO A 36 -16.45 5.58 -1.95
N LYS A 37 -16.80 6.87 -1.79
CA LYS A 37 -16.03 7.99 -2.35
C LYS A 37 -14.63 8.08 -1.77
N THR A 38 -14.49 7.97 -0.44
CA THR A 38 -13.19 8.00 0.23
C THR A 38 -12.35 6.78 -0.13
N THR A 39 -12.96 5.60 -0.22
CA THR A 39 -12.28 4.38 -0.68
C THR A 39 -11.68 4.58 -2.06
N GLN A 40 -12.45 5.16 -2.98
CA GLN A 40 -11.98 5.45 -4.34
C GLN A 40 -10.83 6.46 -4.36
N LEU A 41 -10.94 7.57 -3.62
CA LEU A 41 -9.87 8.56 -3.48
C LEU A 41 -8.56 7.92 -2.99
N TYR A 42 -8.65 7.00 -2.03
CA TYR A 42 -7.49 6.27 -1.51
C TYR A 42 -6.89 5.36 -2.59
N GLN A 43 -7.72 4.58 -3.27
CA GLN A 43 -7.23 3.70 -4.36
C GLN A 43 -6.53 4.50 -5.46
N HIS A 44 -7.12 5.60 -5.91
CA HIS A 44 -6.52 6.45 -6.94
C HIS A 44 -5.23 7.12 -6.48
N GLY A 45 -5.21 7.65 -5.26
CA GLY A 45 -4.05 8.31 -4.69
C GLY A 45 -2.88 7.36 -4.46
N PHE A 46 -3.15 6.18 -3.91
CA PHE A 46 -2.13 5.16 -3.71
C PHE A 46 -1.64 4.58 -5.02
N GLN A 47 -2.48 4.41 -6.04
CA GLN A 47 -2.00 3.99 -7.36
C GLN A 47 -0.96 4.98 -7.93
N LEU A 48 -1.19 6.29 -7.78
CA LEU A 48 -0.25 7.32 -8.23
C LEU A 48 1.03 7.34 -7.36
N LEU A 49 0.93 7.08 -6.06
CA LEU A 49 2.09 6.93 -5.18
C LEU A 49 2.92 5.69 -5.54
N GLU A 50 2.26 4.55 -5.78
CA GLU A 50 2.89 3.31 -6.25
C GLU A 50 3.57 3.53 -7.61
N GLU A 51 2.96 4.31 -8.51
CA GLU A 51 3.58 4.69 -9.79
C GLU A 51 4.83 5.53 -9.58
N GLN A 52 4.80 6.53 -8.68
CA GLN A 52 5.95 7.37 -8.36
C GLN A 52 7.11 6.54 -7.76
N ILE A 53 6.80 5.69 -6.78
CA ILE A 53 7.78 4.81 -6.12
C ILE A 53 8.34 3.78 -7.10
N GLY A 54 7.45 3.11 -7.84
CA GLY A 54 7.84 2.10 -8.82
C GLY A 54 8.72 2.69 -9.92
N THR A 55 8.38 3.89 -10.41
CA THR A 55 9.20 4.62 -11.39
C THR A 55 10.57 4.94 -10.82
N TYR A 56 10.64 5.46 -9.60
CA TYR A 56 11.92 5.75 -8.95
C TYR A 56 12.81 4.51 -8.85
N ILE A 57 12.28 3.40 -8.33
CA ILE A 57 13.05 2.16 -8.20
C ILE A 57 13.50 1.68 -9.59
N LYS A 58 12.61 1.69 -10.59
CA LYS A 58 12.93 1.25 -11.95
C LYS A 58 13.98 2.11 -12.63
N GLU A 59 14.00 3.41 -12.41
CA GLU A 59 14.93 4.31 -13.10
C GLU A 59 16.28 4.39 -12.39
N HIS A 60 16.34 4.10 -11.09
CA HIS A 60 17.54 4.33 -10.28
C HIS A 60 18.22 3.07 -9.74
N TYR A 61 17.63 1.88 -9.92
CA TYR A 61 18.24 0.62 -9.47
C TYR A 61 18.33 -0.40 -10.61
N ALA A 62 19.53 -0.90 -10.85
CA ALA A 62 19.79 -2.05 -11.70
C ALA A 62 19.59 -3.35 -10.92
N GLY A 63 19.35 -4.45 -11.63
CA GLY A 63 19.21 -5.78 -11.04
C GLY A 63 17.82 -6.06 -10.44
N ILE A 64 16.83 -5.20 -10.66
CA ILE A 64 15.44 -5.41 -10.25
C ILE A 64 14.70 -6.16 -11.35
N GLU A 65 14.02 -7.25 -10.99
CA GLU A 65 13.15 -8.00 -11.90
C GLU A 65 11.69 -7.56 -11.77
N LYS A 66 11.23 -7.34 -10.53
CA LYS A 66 9.83 -7.02 -10.25
C LYS A 66 9.69 -6.20 -8.98
N ILE A 67 8.68 -5.34 -8.96
CA ILE A 67 8.24 -4.53 -7.83
C ILE A 67 6.76 -4.84 -7.59
N GLU A 68 6.41 -5.20 -6.37
CA GLU A 68 5.03 -5.39 -5.92
C GLU A 68 4.75 -4.47 -4.74
N PHE A 69 3.48 -4.21 -4.48
CA PHE A 69 3.04 -3.45 -3.32
C PHE A 69 2.16 -4.30 -2.41
N SER A 70 2.30 -4.10 -1.10
CA SER A 70 1.37 -4.64 -0.12
C SER A 70 -0.04 -4.09 -0.33
N PRO A 71 -1.07 -4.66 0.32
CA PRO A 71 -2.33 -3.94 0.50
C PRO A 71 -2.07 -2.56 1.14
N ILE A 72 -3.00 -1.63 0.92
CA ILE A 72 -3.04 -0.33 1.57
C ILE A 72 -3.57 -0.55 3.00
N TYR A 73 -2.70 -0.40 3.98
CA TYR A 73 -3.00 -0.58 5.39
C TYR A 73 -3.56 0.70 5.98
N VAL A 74 -4.80 0.65 6.46
CA VAL A 74 -5.51 1.79 7.06
C VAL A 74 -5.64 1.59 8.57
N THR A 75 -5.30 2.63 9.33
CA THR A 75 -5.46 2.69 10.79
C THR A 75 -6.23 3.96 11.18
N GLY A 76 -6.81 3.98 12.39
CA GLY A 76 -7.58 5.12 12.89
C GLY A 76 -8.94 5.34 12.23
N ASP A 77 -9.46 4.34 11.51
CA ASP A 77 -10.83 4.32 10.96
C ASP A 77 -11.92 4.05 12.02
N ASP A 78 -11.53 4.00 13.31
CA ASP A 78 -12.40 3.75 14.46
C ASP A 78 -13.06 5.03 15.00
N GLY A 79 -12.67 6.20 14.50
CA GLY A 79 -13.19 7.51 14.91
C GLY A 79 -12.56 8.05 16.20
N TYR A 80 -11.57 7.37 16.77
CA TYR A 80 -10.87 7.78 17.99
C TYR A 80 -9.41 8.16 17.74
N SER A 81 -8.81 7.64 16.67
CA SER A 81 -7.42 7.94 16.29
C SER A 81 -7.38 8.73 14.98
N MET A 82 -6.25 9.40 14.72
CA MET A 82 -6.01 10.03 13.44
C MET A 82 -5.98 8.95 12.34
N LEU A 83 -6.75 9.15 11.28
CA LEU A 83 -6.76 8.26 10.13
C LEU A 83 -5.38 8.26 9.48
N ASN A 84 -4.82 7.09 9.26
CA ASN A 84 -3.55 6.90 8.56
C ASN A 84 -3.69 5.79 7.52
N ALA A 85 -2.94 5.88 6.43
CA ALA A 85 -2.86 4.85 5.41
C ALA A 85 -1.46 4.76 4.82
N GLU A 86 -0.98 3.53 4.61
CA GLU A 86 0.38 3.24 4.19
C GLU A 86 0.42 2.00 3.29
N VAL A 87 1.42 1.94 2.41
CA VAL A 87 1.75 0.81 1.56
C VAL A 87 3.22 0.44 1.76
N VAL A 88 3.57 -0.81 1.48
CA VAL A 88 4.95 -1.32 1.61
C VAL A 88 5.43 -1.86 0.27
N PRO A 89 6.51 -1.31 -0.30
CA PRO A 89 7.16 -1.87 -1.48
C PRO A 89 7.80 -3.22 -1.18
N ILE A 90 7.70 -4.13 -2.16
CA ILE A 90 8.28 -5.46 -2.14
C ILE A 90 9.05 -5.62 -3.45
N VAL A 91 10.34 -5.91 -3.37
CA VAL A 91 11.21 -5.97 -4.54
C VAL A 91 11.74 -7.39 -4.76
N TYR A 92 11.91 -7.74 -6.02
CA TYR A 92 12.49 -8.99 -6.46
C TYR A 92 13.72 -8.67 -7.30
N ASP A 93 14.87 -9.23 -6.92
CA ASP A 93 16.08 -9.11 -7.74
C ASP A 93 16.09 -10.12 -8.89
N SER A 94 16.99 -9.90 -9.85
CA SER A 94 17.20 -10.77 -11.01
C SER A 94 17.72 -12.17 -10.70
N HIS A 95 17.97 -12.48 -9.42
CA HIS A 95 18.35 -13.81 -8.94
C HIS A 95 17.17 -14.55 -8.29
N GLY A 96 15.98 -13.97 -8.31
CA GLY A 96 14.76 -14.53 -7.72
C GLY A 96 14.64 -14.33 -6.21
N ASN A 97 15.49 -13.51 -5.57
CA ASN A 97 15.32 -13.19 -4.15
C ASN A 97 14.23 -12.12 -3.98
N LYS A 98 13.39 -12.31 -2.96
CA LYS A 98 12.33 -11.38 -2.56
C LYS A 98 12.75 -10.63 -1.31
N ALA A 99 12.56 -9.32 -1.29
CA ALA A 99 12.75 -8.50 -0.11
C ALA A 99 11.58 -7.53 0.09
N ILE A 100 11.17 -7.38 1.35
CA ILE A 100 10.10 -6.46 1.76
C ILE A 100 10.78 -5.24 2.36
N PHE A 101 10.37 -4.03 1.95
CA PHE A 101 10.88 -2.82 2.57
C PHE A 101 10.33 -2.69 4.00
N GLY A 102 11.15 -2.19 4.91
CA GLY A 102 10.82 -2.11 6.32
C GLY A 102 11.47 -3.18 7.20
N GLY A 103 11.16 -3.13 8.50
CA GLY A 103 11.82 -3.91 9.54
C GLY A 103 12.57 -3.04 10.55
N SER A 104 13.16 -3.66 11.57
CA SER A 104 14.04 -2.98 12.53
C SER A 104 15.49 -3.28 12.17
N TYR A 105 16.20 -2.29 11.64
CA TYR A 105 17.65 -2.32 11.53
C TYR A 105 18.25 -1.19 12.38
N LYS A 106 19.17 -1.51 13.30
CA LYS A 106 19.83 -0.55 14.22
C LYS A 106 18.88 0.40 14.98
N ASN A 107 17.68 -0.05 15.35
CA ASN A 107 16.62 0.76 16.01
C ASN A 107 16.00 1.86 15.13
N PHE A 108 16.18 1.81 13.81
CA PHE A 108 15.49 2.71 12.89
C PHE A 108 14.18 2.05 12.41
N GLN A 109 13.06 2.68 12.70
CA GLN A 109 11.77 2.32 12.10
C GLN A 109 11.75 2.92 10.70
N HIS A 110 11.84 2.08 9.67
CA HIS A 110 11.73 2.56 8.30
C HIS A 110 10.40 3.30 8.10
N PRO A 111 10.40 4.37 7.30
CA PRO A 111 9.24 5.23 7.20
C PRO A 111 8.12 4.56 6.41
N ALA A 112 6.92 4.94 6.81
CA ALA A 112 5.68 4.73 6.09
C ALA A 112 5.74 5.30 4.67
N TYR A 113 5.33 4.52 3.66
CA TYR A 113 5.03 5.05 2.33
C TYR A 113 3.53 5.28 2.24
N GLY A 114 3.07 6.51 2.47
CA GLY A 114 1.64 6.75 2.53
C GLY A 114 1.28 8.20 2.77
N ILE A 115 0.14 8.41 3.42
CA ILE A 115 -0.41 9.76 3.62
C ILE A 115 0.48 10.61 4.54
N ILE A 116 1.22 9.97 5.45
CA ILE A 116 2.23 10.66 6.24
C ILE A 116 3.48 10.78 5.39
N GLY A 117 3.74 12.00 4.91
CA GLY A 117 5.03 12.37 4.34
C GLY A 117 5.21 12.08 2.85
N SER A 118 4.28 11.42 2.16
CA SER A 118 4.40 11.15 0.72
C SER A 118 3.18 11.53 -0.11
N LEU A 119 1.98 11.46 0.47
CA LEU A 119 0.70 11.59 -0.24
C LEU A 119 -0.27 12.49 0.53
N ARG A 120 -0.99 13.38 -0.15
CA ARG A 120 -2.15 14.10 0.40
C ARG A 120 -3.39 13.73 -0.39
N LEU A 121 -4.47 13.48 0.35
CA LEU A 121 -5.76 13.08 -0.18
C LEU A 121 -6.83 13.96 0.44
N ASP A 122 -7.58 14.67 -0.39
CA ASP A 122 -8.72 15.45 0.05
C ASP A 122 -9.76 15.57 -1.07
N PHE A 123 -10.83 16.29 -0.82
CA PHE A 123 -11.78 16.75 -1.83
C PHE A 123 -11.72 18.27 -1.97
N ASP A 124 -11.77 18.77 -3.20
CA ASP A 124 -11.88 20.21 -3.45
C ASP A 124 -13.28 20.75 -3.08
N TYR A 125 -13.50 22.05 -3.28
CA TYR A 125 -14.79 22.70 -3.02
C TYR A 125 -15.95 22.11 -3.84
N ASP A 126 -15.66 21.57 -5.02
CA ASP A 126 -16.64 20.91 -5.90
C ASP A 126 -16.81 19.42 -5.57
N LEU A 127 -16.21 18.93 -4.47
CA LEU A 127 -16.18 17.52 -4.07
C LEU A 127 -15.50 16.60 -5.09
N LYS A 128 -14.57 17.13 -5.88
CA LYS A 128 -13.68 16.35 -6.76
C LYS A 128 -12.43 15.94 -5.99
N GLU A 129 -11.83 14.83 -6.40
CA GLU A 129 -10.61 14.33 -5.78
C GLU A 129 -9.46 15.34 -5.93
N SER A 130 -8.83 15.67 -4.80
CA SER A 130 -7.56 16.39 -4.74
C SER A 130 -6.49 15.41 -4.25
N ILE A 131 -5.53 15.12 -5.13
CA ILE A 131 -4.42 14.20 -4.85
C ILE A 131 -3.14 14.98 -5.06
N GLU A 132 -2.25 14.96 -4.06
CA GLU A 132 -0.92 15.57 -4.19
C GLU A 132 0.17 14.59 -3.75
N LEU A 133 1.27 14.59 -4.50
CA LEU A 133 2.46 13.79 -4.18
C LEU A 133 3.61 14.69 -3.73
N LYS A 134 4.38 14.22 -2.75
CA LYS A 134 5.60 14.91 -2.33
C LYS A 134 6.67 14.86 -3.41
N THR A 135 7.35 15.97 -3.64
CA THR A 135 8.44 16.12 -4.61
C THR A 135 9.80 16.13 -3.91
N ASP A 136 10.87 16.19 -4.71
CA ASP A 136 12.25 16.35 -4.26
C ASP A 136 12.48 17.65 -3.46
N SER A 137 11.70 18.71 -3.69
CA SER A 137 11.82 19.95 -2.88
C SER A 137 11.17 19.83 -1.51
N GLY A 138 10.49 18.72 -1.23
CA GLY A 138 9.67 18.53 -0.03
C GLY A 138 8.26 19.13 -0.12
N GLU A 139 7.98 19.89 -1.19
CA GLU A 139 6.65 20.42 -1.49
C GLU A 139 5.75 19.33 -2.07
N PHE A 140 4.45 19.61 -2.10
CA PHE A 140 3.46 18.73 -2.69
C PHE A 140 2.96 19.31 -4.01
N VAL A 141 2.79 18.44 -5.00
CA VAL A 141 2.26 18.80 -6.31
C VAL A 141 0.99 18.03 -6.58
N SER A 142 -0.04 18.75 -7.05
CA SER A 142 -1.27 18.14 -7.52
C SER A 142 -1.03 17.22 -8.72
N VAL A 143 -1.64 16.04 -8.66
CA VAL A 143 -1.64 15.01 -9.69
C VAL A 143 -3.06 14.53 -9.95
N VAL A 144 -3.30 13.96 -11.14
CA VAL A 144 -4.66 13.57 -11.57
C VAL A 144 -4.64 12.10 -11.94
N PHE A 145 -5.56 11.33 -11.33
CA PHE A 145 -5.74 9.93 -11.65
C PHE A 145 -6.04 9.71 -13.14
N GLY A 146 -5.41 8.70 -13.74
CA GLY A 146 -5.55 8.39 -15.17
C GLY A 146 -4.80 9.34 -16.11
N LYS A 147 -3.97 10.24 -15.58
CA LYS A 147 -2.99 11.03 -16.34
C LYS A 147 -1.57 10.60 -15.97
N PRO A 148 -0.60 10.66 -16.91
CA PRO A 148 0.80 10.42 -16.57
C PRO A 148 1.26 11.36 -15.47
N LEU A 149 2.11 10.87 -14.57
CA LEU A 149 2.71 11.71 -13.54
C LEU A 149 3.45 12.90 -14.20
N PRO A 150 3.21 14.15 -13.74
CA PRO A 150 3.96 15.29 -14.23
C PRO A 150 5.43 15.15 -13.81
N ARG A 151 6.35 15.67 -14.62
CA ARG A 151 7.80 15.57 -14.36
C ARG A 151 8.19 16.02 -12.96
N GLN A 152 7.54 17.05 -12.43
CA GLN A 152 7.80 17.58 -11.08
C GLN A 152 7.35 16.66 -9.94
N ALA A 153 6.46 15.70 -10.22
CA ALA A 153 6.11 14.63 -9.28
C ALA A 153 7.11 13.47 -9.33
N LEU A 154 7.88 13.30 -10.41
CA LEU A 154 8.91 12.27 -10.44
C LEU A 154 10.04 12.62 -9.47
N ARG A 155 10.58 11.60 -8.81
CA ARG A 155 11.59 11.74 -7.76
C ARG A 155 12.95 11.37 -8.33
N THR A 156 13.97 12.13 -8.00
CA THR A 156 15.38 11.79 -8.29
C THR A 156 16.10 11.23 -7.06
N PHE A 157 15.50 11.39 -5.88
CA PHE A 157 15.94 10.75 -4.65
C PHE A 157 14.76 10.46 -3.71
N ILE A 158 14.80 9.30 -3.07
CA ILE A 158 13.88 8.92 -2.00
C ILE A 158 14.72 8.24 -0.91
N ASP A 159 15.18 9.03 0.06
CA ASP A 159 16.13 8.59 1.12
C ASP A 159 15.71 7.28 1.77
N SER A 160 14.41 7.13 2.06
CA SER A 160 13.89 5.92 2.69
C SER A 160 13.99 4.66 1.84
N ILE A 161 13.86 4.79 0.52
CA ILE A 161 14.05 3.67 -0.42
C ILE A 161 15.53 3.37 -0.55
N ASP A 162 16.36 4.40 -0.64
CA ASP A 162 17.80 4.27 -0.73
C ASP A 162 18.39 3.51 0.47
N GLU A 163 17.97 3.89 1.68
CA GLU A 163 18.36 3.25 2.93
C GLU A 163 17.87 1.78 3.03
N ASN A 164 16.66 1.49 2.51
CA ASN A 164 16.12 0.13 2.46
C ASN A 164 16.98 -0.76 1.55
N PHE A 165 17.29 -0.30 0.33
CA PHE A 165 18.15 -1.05 -0.57
C PHE A 165 19.53 -1.30 0.03
N GLN A 166 20.16 -0.26 0.60
CA GLN A 166 21.44 -0.42 1.27
C GLN A 166 21.39 -1.54 2.31
N THR A 167 20.40 -1.49 3.20
CA THR A 167 20.24 -2.48 4.27
C THR A 167 20.01 -3.89 3.72
N LEU A 168 19.10 -4.04 2.76
CA LEU A 168 18.74 -5.34 2.18
C LEU A 168 19.90 -5.98 1.39
N ILE A 169 20.74 -5.16 0.77
CA ILE A 169 21.97 -5.61 0.08
C ILE A 169 23.03 -6.00 1.11
N GLU A 170 23.26 -5.19 2.14
CA GLU A 170 24.22 -5.49 3.22
C GLU A 170 23.87 -6.80 3.96
N GLU A 171 22.59 -7.10 4.14
CA GLU A 171 22.10 -8.35 4.73
C GLU A 171 22.13 -9.54 3.74
N GLY A 172 22.46 -9.31 2.47
CA GLY A 172 22.47 -10.34 1.43
C GLY A 172 21.09 -10.87 1.05
N LYS A 173 20.01 -10.17 1.43
CA LYS A 173 18.62 -10.45 1.02
C LYS A 173 18.39 -10.12 -0.45
N LEU A 174 19.08 -9.09 -0.95
CA LEU A 174 19.13 -8.75 -2.36
C LEU A 174 20.55 -8.96 -2.90
N LYS A 175 20.66 -9.44 -4.14
CA LYS A 175 21.91 -9.77 -4.82
C LYS A 175 21.95 -9.14 -6.21
N GLY A 176 23.08 -8.52 -6.54
CA GLY A 176 23.29 -7.87 -7.84
C GLY A 176 22.40 -6.65 -8.08
N VAL A 177 21.76 -6.13 -7.01
CA VAL A 177 21.05 -4.86 -7.03
C VAL A 177 22.03 -3.75 -6.71
N GLU A 178 22.05 -2.70 -7.52
CA GLU A 178 22.90 -1.53 -7.31
C GLU A 178 22.25 -0.26 -7.84
N LYS A 179 22.63 0.89 -7.28
CA LYS A 179 22.16 2.19 -7.77
C LYS A 179 22.78 2.47 -9.13
N SER A 180 21.96 2.82 -10.12
CA SER A 180 22.38 2.93 -11.53
C SER A 180 21.50 3.91 -12.30
N ASP A 181 22.11 4.73 -13.15
CA ASP A 181 21.41 5.63 -14.06
C ASP A 181 20.72 4.89 -15.23
N LEU A 182 21.08 3.62 -15.46
CA LEU A 182 20.41 2.77 -16.45
C LEU A 182 19.12 2.14 -15.88
N GLY A 183 19.05 1.99 -14.56
CA GLY A 183 17.94 1.35 -13.87
C GLY A 183 17.66 -0.08 -14.34
N SER A 184 16.40 -0.49 -14.16
CA SER A 184 15.81 -1.76 -14.57
C SER A 184 14.55 -1.48 -15.42
N PRO A 185 14.69 -1.01 -16.67
CA PRO A 185 13.56 -0.58 -17.50
C PRO A 185 12.54 -1.70 -17.75
N SER A 186 13.02 -2.95 -17.81
CA SER A 186 12.20 -4.15 -18.02
C SER A 186 11.52 -4.66 -16.75
N ALA A 187 11.79 -4.09 -15.57
CA ALA A 187 11.19 -4.57 -14.34
C ALA A 187 9.66 -4.41 -14.36
N GLU A 188 8.95 -5.43 -13.91
CA GLU A 188 7.50 -5.39 -13.79
C GLU A 188 7.09 -4.60 -12.54
N VAL A 189 6.01 -3.82 -12.63
CA VAL A 189 5.39 -3.14 -11.47
C VAL A 189 3.97 -3.67 -11.30
N ILE A 190 3.71 -4.27 -10.14
CA ILE A 190 2.40 -4.83 -9.78
C ILE A 190 1.80 -3.97 -8.68
N TYR A 191 0.78 -3.20 -9.06
CA TYR A 191 0.01 -2.34 -8.18
C TYR A 191 -0.94 -3.13 -7.26
N ASN A 192 -1.23 -2.61 -6.06
CA ASN A 192 -2.14 -3.27 -5.14
C ASN A 192 -3.06 -2.29 -4.39
N LEU A 193 -4.28 -2.15 -4.92
CA LEU A 193 -5.27 -1.20 -4.41
C LEU A 193 -6.26 -1.83 -3.41
N GLU A 194 -5.90 -2.99 -2.82
CA GLU A 194 -6.70 -3.60 -1.75
C GLU A 194 -6.51 -2.82 -0.45
N LEU A 195 -7.60 -2.32 0.15
CA LEU A 195 -7.54 -1.68 1.47
C LEU A 195 -7.75 -2.71 2.58
N LYS A 196 -6.84 -2.74 3.56
CA LYS A 196 -6.94 -3.57 4.77
C LYS A 196 -6.83 -2.74 6.03
N LYS A 197 -7.52 -3.15 7.07
CA LYS A 197 -7.38 -2.55 8.40
C LYS A 197 -6.12 -3.07 9.08
N GLY A 198 -5.41 -2.18 9.80
CA GLY A 198 -4.24 -2.53 10.59
C GLY A 198 -2.93 -2.10 9.94
N VAL A 199 -1.85 -2.81 10.23
CA VAL A 199 -0.50 -2.59 9.69
C VAL A 199 0.01 -3.87 9.03
N LEU A 200 1.03 -3.76 8.18
CA LEU A 200 1.77 -4.95 7.73
C LEU A 200 2.35 -5.64 8.97
N LEU A 201 2.00 -6.90 9.18
CA LEU A 201 2.63 -7.71 10.22
C LEU A 201 4.09 -7.89 9.82
N SER A 202 5.02 -7.50 10.68
CA SER A 202 6.42 -7.89 10.51
C SER A 202 6.46 -9.41 10.44
N ASP A 203 7.18 -9.97 9.48
CA ASP A 203 7.50 -11.40 9.44
C ASP A 203 8.31 -11.74 10.71
N THR A 204 7.61 -12.03 11.81
CA THR A 204 8.11 -12.86 12.89
C THR A 204 7.78 -14.31 12.52
N GLU A 205 8.43 -14.79 11.47
CA GLU A 205 8.70 -16.22 11.21
C GLU A 205 10.15 -16.36 10.75
#